data_AF-A0A4Q3MYW6-F1
#
_entry.id   AF-A0A4Q3MYW6-F1
#
_cell.length_a   1.000
_cell.length_b   1.000
_cell.length_c   1.000
_cell.angle_alpha   90.00
_cell.angle_beta   90.00
_cell.angle_gamma   90.00
#
_symmetry.space_group_name_H-M   'P 1'
#
loop_
_entity.id
_entity.type
_entity.pdbx_description
1 polymer ?
#
loop_
_entity_poly.entity_id
_entity_poly.type
_entity_poly.pdbx_seq_one_letter_code
_entity_poly.pdbx_strand_id
1 'polypeptide(L)'
;MHKVLLVWEQGGNLGHLARLLPIAQALRDRGAEVEFVLPAGDATRSHVEAAGFPWRAVPVRMHVPGDAPAINQAEVLLRCGFGLPAGQLHALILEWRTILEASEATAAVIDASPLALYAARSLGLNAVALGHGFELPTTTAARPCFAPWLPDAAPRAARSEERLAQSLDLLADTLGVPAAPRGLGELYPHDRTALC
;
A
#
# COMPACT_ATOMS: atom_id res chain seq x y z
N MET A 1 6.27 8.25 -23.97
CA MET A 1 5.03 7.53 -23.59
C MET A 1 5.06 7.36 -22.08
N HIS A 2 3.95 7.58 -21.39
CA HIS A 2 3.88 7.43 -19.93
C HIS A 2 3.21 6.10 -19.59
N LYS A 3 3.88 5.27 -18.77
CA LYS A 3 3.29 4.05 -18.23
C LYS A 3 2.94 4.26 -16.76
N VAL A 4 1.72 3.84 -16.39
CA VAL A 4 1.16 3.97 -15.03
C VAL A 4 0.72 2.61 -14.52
N LEU A 5 1.16 2.25 -13.32
CA LEU A 5 0.67 1.05 -12.64
C LEU A 5 -0.57 1.35 -11.81
N LEU A 6 -1.54 0.44 -11.81
CA LEU A 6 -2.69 0.47 -10.90
C LEU A 6 -2.59 -0.76 -10.00
N VAL A 7 -2.35 -0.54 -8.72
CA VAL A 7 -1.92 -1.59 -7.80
C VAL A 7 -2.96 -1.78 -6.68
N TRP A 8 -3.38 -3.02 -6.44
CA TRP A 8 -3.97 -3.41 -5.16
C TRP A 8 -3.38 -4.72 -4.64
N GLU A 9 -3.06 -4.77 -3.35
CA GLU A 9 -2.41 -5.89 -2.67
C GLU A 9 -3.36 -6.53 -1.68
N GLN A 10 -4.03 -5.71 -0.87
CA GLN A 10 -4.93 -6.18 0.18
C GLN A 10 -6.36 -6.25 -0.36
N GLY A 11 -7.15 -7.15 0.22
CA GLY A 11 -8.52 -7.37 -0.22
C GLY A 11 -8.63 -8.09 -1.56
N GLY A 12 -9.75 -7.84 -2.23
CA GLY A 12 -10.12 -8.36 -3.53
C GLY A 12 -11.57 -8.05 -3.87
N ASN A 13 -12.04 -8.49 -5.04
CA ASN A 13 -13.39 -8.25 -5.55
C ASN A 13 -13.62 -6.83 -6.11
N LEU A 14 -14.89 -6.52 -6.37
CA LEU A 14 -15.32 -5.38 -7.18
C LEU A 14 -15.01 -4.00 -6.59
N GLY A 15 -14.70 -3.88 -5.30
CA GLY A 15 -14.45 -2.58 -4.65
C GLY A 15 -13.24 -1.85 -5.24
N HIS A 16 -12.08 -2.51 -5.28
CA HIS A 16 -10.86 -1.97 -5.87
C HIS A 16 -11.03 -1.72 -7.37
N LEU A 17 -11.63 -2.69 -8.08
CA LEU A 17 -11.87 -2.57 -9.52
C LEU A 17 -12.77 -1.37 -9.85
N ALA A 18 -13.86 -1.15 -9.11
CA ALA A 18 -14.80 -0.06 -9.35
C ALA A 18 -14.12 1.32 -9.20
N ARG A 19 -13.12 1.43 -8.32
CA ARG A 19 -12.31 2.65 -8.18
C ARG A 19 -11.28 2.80 -9.29
N LEU A 20 -10.55 1.72 -9.60
CA LEU A 20 -9.37 1.76 -10.44
C LEU A 20 -9.68 1.68 -11.95
N LEU A 21 -10.73 0.97 -12.35
CA LEU A 21 -11.06 0.79 -13.77
C LEU A 21 -11.41 2.10 -14.49
N PRO A 22 -12.23 3.01 -13.92
CA PRO A 22 -12.48 4.32 -14.55
C PRO A 22 -11.20 5.16 -14.67
N ILE A 23 -10.30 5.07 -13.70
CA ILE A 23 -8.99 5.74 -13.74
C ILE A 23 -8.14 5.16 -14.87
N ALA A 24 -8.09 3.84 -15.01
CA ALA A 24 -7.37 3.15 -16.08
C ALA A 24 -7.84 3.59 -17.46
N GLN A 25 -9.16 3.64 -17.66
CA GLN A 25 -9.77 4.09 -18.91
C GLN A 25 -9.43 5.55 -19.20
N ALA A 26 -9.59 6.43 -18.22
CA ALA A 26 -9.29 7.85 -18.39
C ALA A 26 -7.80 8.14 -18.67
N LEU A 27 -6.87 7.32 -18.13
CA LEU A 27 -5.44 7.39 -18.43
C LEU A 27 -5.13 6.90 -19.85
N ARG A 28 -5.73 5.77 -20.25
CA ARG A 28 -5.59 5.23 -21.61
C ARG A 28 -6.12 6.19 -22.67
N ASP A 29 -7.27 6.82 -22.42
CA ASP A 29 -7.87 7.81 -23.33
C ASP A 29 -6.99 9.07 -23.49
N ARG A 30 -6.07 9.30 -22.55
CA ARG A 30 -5.04 10.36 -22.60
C ARG A 30 -3.72 9.87 -23.20
N GLY A 31 -3.66 8.64 -23.71
CA GLY A 31 -2.47 8.06 -24.35
C GLY A 31 -1.43 7.47 -23.39
N ALA A 32 -1.78 7.24 -22.11
CA ALA A 32 -0.92 6.51 -21.19
C ALA A 32 -1.06 4.99 -21.37
N GLU A 33 0.05 4.28 -21.21
CA GLU A 33 0.01 2.83 -21.02
C GLU A 33 -0.38 2.53 -19.57
N VAL A 34 -1.23 1.52 -19.38
CA VAL A 34 -1.74 1.14 -18.07
C VAL A 34 -1.55 -0.36 -17.87
N GLU A 35 -0.97 -0.75 -16.74
CA GLU A 35 -0.85 -2.14 -16.30
C GLU A 35 -1.37 -2.27 -14.88
N PHE A 36 -2.15 -3.32 -14.63
CA PHE A 36 -2.64 -3.62 -13.29
C PHE A 36 -1.68 -4.56 -12.55
N VAL A 37 -1.47 -4.33 -11.25
CA VAL A 37 -0.76 -5.27 -10.39
C VAL A 37 -1.68 -5.69 -9.26
N LEU A 38 -2.17 -6.93 -9.31
CA LEU A 38 -3.24 -7.42 -8.46
C LEU A 38 -3.01 -8.87 -7.99
N PRO A 39 -3.73 -9.37 -6.99
CA PRO A 39 -3.53 -10.73 -6.53
C PRO A 39 -3.84 -11.77 -7.61
N ALA A 40 -2.97 -12.76 -7.76
CA ALA A 40 -3.10 -13.77 -8.83
C ALA A 40 -4.45 -14.52 -8.84
N GLY A 41 -5.07 -14.67 -7.67
CA GLY A 41 -6.36 -15.33 -7.47
C GLY A 41 -7.56 -14.37 -7.40
N ASP A 42 -7.41 -13.09 -7.74
CA ASP A 42 -8.52 -12.13 -7.69
C ASP A 42 -9.54 -12.43 -8.80
N ALA A 43 -10.81 -12.57 -8.41
CA ALA A 43 -11.90 -12.88 -9.34
C ALA A 43 -12.17 -11.75 -10.35
N THR A 44 -11.76 -10.52 -10.03
CA THR A 44 -11.93 -9.35 -10.91
C THR A 44 -10.93 -9.30 -12.06
N ARG A 45 -9.90 -10.15 -12.07
CA ARG A 45 -8.93 -10.23 -13.16
C ARG A 45 -9.58 -10.32 -14.54
N SER A 46 -10.62 -11.15 -14.67
CA SER A 46 -11.35 -11.31 -15.95
C SER A 46 -11.96 -10.01 -16.46
N HIS A 47 -12.32 -9.08 -15.56
CA HIS A 47 -12.84 -7.77 -15.93
C HIS A 47 -11.73 -6.82 -16.39
N VAL A 48 -10.55 -6.91 -15.79
CA VAL A 48 -9.34 -6.19 -16.23
C VAL A 48 -8.96 -6.64 -17.65
N GLU A 49 -8.92 -7.95 -17.87
CA GLU A 49 -8.64 -8.57 -19.17
C GLU A 49 -9.71 -8.19 -20.21
N ALA A 50 -11.00 -8.29 -19.86
CA ALA A 50 -12.10 -7.90 -20.75
C ALA A 50 -12.09 -6.41 -21.10
N ALA A 51 -11.59 -5.55 -20.21
CA ALA A 51 -11.38 -4.13 -20.47
C ALA A 51 -10.11 -3.84 -21.30
N GLY A 52 -9.33 -4.86 -21.64
CA GLY A 52 -8.16 -4.78 -22.51
C GLY A 52 -6.91 -4.24 -21.82
N PHE A 53 -6.77 -4.43 -20.51
CA PHE A 53 -5.58 -4.02 -19.77
C PHE A 53 -4.67 -5.22 -19.43
N PRO A 54 -3.34 -5.09 -19.61
CA PRO A 54 -2.40 -6.07 -19.10
C PRO A 54 -2.38 -6.07 -17.57
N TRP A 55 -1.98 -7.21 -17.00
CA TRP A 55 -1.83 -7.33 -15.55
C TRP A 55 -0.65 -8.22 -15.15
N ARG A 56 -0.21 -8.04 -13.91
CA ARG A 56 0.80 -8.84 -13.23
C ARG A 56 0.33 -9.20 -11.82
N ALA A 57 0.79 -10.34 -11.31
CA ALA A 57 0.56 -10.72 -9.92
C ALA A 57 1.36 -9.84 -8.95
N VAL A 58 0.76 -9.51 -7.80
CA VAL A 58 1.50 -9.03 -6.62
C VAL A 58 2.44 -10.14 -6.08
N PRO A 59 3.48 -9.78 -5.30
CA PRO A 59 4.28 -10.74 -4.53
C PRO A 59 3.44 -11.69 -3.68
N VAL A 60 4.01 -12.82 -3.26
CA VAL A 60 3.28 -13.79 -2.43
C VAL A 60 2.85 -13.14 -1.12
N ARG A 61 1.54 -13.08 -0.90
CA ARG A 61 0.97 -12.44 0.29
C ARG A 61 1.34 -13.20 1.55
N MET A 62 2.03 -12.52 2.46
CA MET A 62 2.23 -12.96 3.84
C MET A 62 1.32 -12.13 4.75
N HIS A 63 0.11 -12.63 5.00
CA HIS A 63 -0.77 -12.00 5.99
C HIS A 63 -0.26 -12.32 7.40
N VAL A 64 -0.14 -11.29 8.25
CA VAL A 64 0.15 -11.48 9.67
C VAL A 64 -1.19 -11.50 10.40
N PRO A 65 -1.73 -12.68 10.79
CA PRO A 65 -2.96 -12.74 11.54
C PRO A 65 -2.79 -12.05 12.90
N GLY A 66 -3.87 -11.45 13.39
CA GLY A 66 -3.95 -10.91 14.74
C GLY A 66 -5.08 -11.56 15.52
N ASP A 67 -4.87 -11.80 16.81
CA ASP A 67 -5.81 -12.53 17.68
C ASP A 67 -7.07 -11.72 18.05
N ALA A 68 -7.09 -10.42 17.75
CA ALA A 68 -8.19 -9.49 18.02
C ALA A 68 -8.38 -8.52 16.84
N PRO A 69 -9.53 -7.83 16.71
CA PRO A 69 -9.68 -6.75 15.72
C PRO A 69 -8.64 -5.64 15.88
N ALA A 70 -8.25 -5.01 14.77
CA ALA A 70 -7.33 -3.88 14.79
C ALA A 70 -7.97 -2.67 15.45
N ILE A 71 -7.26 -1.99 16.36
CA ILE A 71 -7.81 -0.84 17.11
C ILE A 71 -7.28 0.52 16.66
N ASN A 72 -6.30 0.56 15.75
CA ASN A 72 -5.78 1.77 15.13
C ASN A 72 -5.15 1.42 13.77
N GLN A 73 -4.73 2.45 13.02
CA GLN A 73 -4.07 2.27 11.72
C GLN A 73 -2.75 1.50 11.81
N ALA A 74 -2.01 1.65 12.90
CA ALA A 74 -0.73 0.97 13.04
C ALA A 74 -0.92 -0.55 13.05
N GLU A 75 -1.93 -1.07 13.76
CA GLU A 75 -2.24 -2.49 13.72
C GLU A 75 -2.73 -2.98 12.36
N VAL A 76 -3.48 -2.16 11.63
CA VAL A 76 -3.88 -2.48 10.25
C VAL A 76 -2.64 -2.67 9.39
N LEU A 77 -1.73 -1.69 9.39
CA LEU A 77 -0.50 -1.73 8.60
C LEU A 77 0.44 -2.87 8.99
N LEU A 78 0.56 -3.16 10.30
CA LEU A 78 1.30 -4.33 10.78
C LEU A 78 0.74 -5.63 10.21
N ARG A 79 -0.59 -5.78 10.12
CA ARG A 79 -1.25 -6.96 9.53
C ARG A 79 -1.12 -7.03 8.02
N CYS A 80 -0.97 -5.90 7.35
CA CYS A 80 -0.68 -5.84 5.91
C CYS A 80 0.74 -6.26 5.56
N GLY A 81 1.61 -6.51 6.55
CA GLY A 81 2.93 -7.10 6.34
C GLY A 81 4.06 -6.39 7.08
N PHE A 82 3.87 -5.14 7.53
CA PHE A 82 4.90 -4.45 8.32
C PHE A 82 5.20 -5.14 9.68
N GLY A 83 4.33 -6.05 10.12
CA GLY A 83 4.52 -6.86 11.32
C GLY A 83 5.35 -8.13 11.11
N LEU A 84 5.75 -8.45 9.88
CA LEU A 84 6.59 -9.60 9.55
C LEU A 84 7.99 -9.50 10.18
N PRO A 85 8.68 -10.63 10.40
CA PRO A 85 10.10 -10.62 10.76
C PRO A 85 10.92 -9.80 9.77
N ALA A 86 11.92 -9.06 10.25
CA ALA A 86 12.69 -8.10 9.47
C ALA A 86 13.21 -8.63 8.13
N GLY A 87 13.78 -9.85 8.12
CA GLY A 87 14.28 -10.47 6.88
C GLY A 87 13.18 -10.80 5.87
N GLN A 88 11.98 -11.19 6.34
CA GLN A 88 10.83 -11.47 5.48
C GLN A 88 10.23 -10.18 4.92
N LEU A 89 10.09 -9.15 5.76
CA LEU A 89 9.64 -7.82 5.33
C LEU A 89 10.59 -7.23 4.28
N HIS A 90 11.90 -7.29 4.53
CA HIS A 90 12.91 -6.81 3.59
C HIS A 90 12.84 -7.53 2.24
N ALA A 91 12.78 -8.87 2.25
CA ALA A 91 12.64 -9.66 1.02
C ALA A 91 11.37 -9.28 0.23
N LEU A 92 10.23 -9.15 0.92
CA LEU A 92 8.97 -8.78 0.29
C LEU A 92 9.01 -7.37 -0.35
N ILE A 93 9.73 -6.44 0.27
CA ILE A 93 9.93 -5.10 -0.29
C ILE A 93 10.87 -5.14 -1.50
N LEU A 94 11.90 -5.98 -1.51
CA LEU A 94 12.74 -6.19 -2.70
C LEU A 94 11.94 -6.82 -3.86
N GLU A 95 11.04 -7.75 -3.59
CA GLU A 95 10.13 -8.30 -4.60
C GLU A 95 9.23 -7.22 -5.21
N TRP A 96 8.64 -6.37 -4.37
CA TRP A 96 7.87 -5.23 -4.83
C TRP A 96 8.71 -4.25 -5.66
N ARG A 97 9.91 -3.91 -5.20
CA ARG A 97 10.84 -3.05 -5.96
C ARG A 97 11.15 -3.64 -7.33
N THR A 98 11.44 -4.94 -7.39
CA THR A 98 11.69 -5.68 -8.63
C THR A 98 10.51 -5.58 -9.59
N ILE A 99 9.28 -5.74 -9.10
CA ILE A 99 8.06 -5.61 -9.92
C ILE A 99 7.93 -4.19 -10.47
N LEU A 100 8.13 -3.18 -9.62
CA LEU A 100 7.99 -1.77 -9.99
C LEU A 100 9.08 -1.35 -11.01
N GLU A 101 10.34 -1.71 -10.78
CA GLU A 101 11.46 -1.42 -11.67
C GLU A 101 11.29 -2.13 -13.02
N ALA A 102 10.97 -3.43 -13.02
CA ALA A 102 10.77 -4.22 -14.24
C ALA A 102 9.51 -3.82 -15.03
N SER A 103 8.64 -2.99 -14.46
CA SER A 103 7.49 -2.46 -15.18
C SER A 103 7.86 -1.28 -16.08
N GLU A 104 8.99 -0.61 -15.83
CA GLU A 104 9.37 0.67 -16.47
C GLU A 104 8.30 1.77 -16.32
N ALA A 105 7.44 1.66 -15.31
CA ALA A 105 6.41 2.65 -15.05
C ALA A 105 7.00 3.96 -14.53
N THR A 106 6.38 5.06 -14.96
CA THR A 106 6.76 6.42 -14.54
C THR A 106 5.95 6.93 -13.35
N ALA A 107 4.83 6.26 -13.05
CA ALA A 107 3.98 6.54 -11.91
C ALA A 107 3.18 5.30 -11.49
N ALA A 108 2.64 5.32 -10.28
CA ALA A 108 1.73 4.29 -9.78
C ALA A 108 0.55 4.91 -9.02
N VAL A 109 -0.64 4.34 -9.21
CA VAL A 109 -1.83 4.54 -8.37
C VAL A 109 -1.94 3.34 -7.45
N ILE A 110 -1.84 3.58 -6.15
CA ILE A 110 -1.73 2.55 -5.13
C ILE A 110 -3.00 2.54 -4.28
N ASP A 111 -3.85 1.53 -4.48
CA ASP A 111 -5.04 1.28 -3.66
C ASP A 111 -4.77 0.12 -2.70
N ALA A 112 -5.08 0.27 -1.41
CA ALA A 112 -4.95 -0.79 -0.40
C ALA A 112 -3.65 -1.64 -0.51
N SER A 113 -2.50 -1.02 -0.82
CA SER A 113 -1.21 -1.70 -0.99
C SER A 113 -0.06 -0.99 -0.27
N PRO A 114 -0.04 -1.06 1.06
CA PRO A 114 0.94 -0.32 1.85
C PRO A 114 2.39 -0.74 1.54
N LEU A 115 2.66 -2.01 1.24
CA LEU A 115 4.02 -2.46 0.92
C LEU A 115 4.45 -2.01 -0.49
N ALA A 116 3.54 -2.03 -1.46
CA ALA A 116 3.79 -1.48 -2.79
C ALA A 116 4.04 0.04 -2.72
N LEU A 117 3.27 0.76 -1.89
CA LEU A 117 3.48 2.19 -1.65
C LEU A 117 4.87 2.46 -1.07
N TYR A 118 5.27 1.69 -0.05
CA TYR A 118 6.60 1.82 0.54
C TYR A 118 7.69 1.56 -0.49
N ALA A 119 7.59 0.47 -1.26
CA ALA A 119 8.55 0.13 -2.29
C ALA A 119 8.65 1.24 -3.35
N ALA A 120 7.52 1.75 -3.83
CA ALA A 120 7.48 2.85 -4.80
C ALA A 120 8.17 4.11 -4.27
N ARG A 121 7.88 4.51 -3.03
CA ARG A 121 8.51 5.67 -2.39
C ARG A 121 10.02 5.47 -2.20
N SER A 122 10.44 4.27 -1.79
CA SER A 122 11.86 3.92 -1.65
C SER A 122 12.64 3.90 -2.98
N LEU A 123 11.92 3.83 -4.11
CA LEU A 123 12.48 3.95 -5.47
C LEU A 123 12.46 5.38 -6.00
N GLY A 124 11.81 6.32 -5.31
CA GLY A 124 11.52 7.65 -5.84
C GLY A 124 10.48 7.65 -6.97
N LEU A 125 9.68 6.57 -7.10
CA LEU A 125 8.60 6.50 -8.08
C LEU A 125 7.46 7.44 -7.69
N ASN A 126 6.90 8.16 -8.66
CA ASN A 126 5.73 9.00 -8.45
C ASN A 126 4.50 8.13 -8.10
N ALA A 127 4.17 8.03 -6.81
CA ALA A 127 3.11 7.16 -6.32
C ALA A 127 1.96 7.97 -5.68
N VAL A 128 0.75 7.78 -6.18
CA VAL A 128 -0.48 8.32 -5.60
C VAL A 128 -1.15 7.23 -4.76
N ALA A 129 -1.24 7.43 -3.44
CA ALA A 129 -2.05 6.58 -2.60
C ALA A 129 -3.53 6.95 -2.78
N LEU A 130 -4.34 5.96 -3.16
CA LEU A 130 -5.79 6.08 -3.31
C LEU A 130 -6.46 5.32 -2.16
N GLY A 131 -7.44 5.96 -1.54
CA GLY A 131 -8.25 5.34 -0.50
C GLY A 131 -9.13 6.37 0.18
N HIS A 132 -10.05 5.89 1.00
CA HIS A 132 -10.88 6.77 1.84
C HIS A 132 -10.21 7.07 3.19
N GLY A 133 -10.80 7.97 3.98
CA GLY A 133 -10.23 8.42 5.28
C GLY A 133 -10.00 7.30 6.31
N PHE A 134 -10.60 6.13 6.13
CA PHE A 134 -10.28 4.93 6.91
C PHE A 134 -9.10 4.10 6.34
N GLU A 135 -8.82 4.15 5.04
CA GLU A 135 -7.70 3.40 4.44
C GLU A 135 -6.38 4.19 4.51
N LEU A 136 -6.48 5.52 4.45
CA LEU A 136 -5.33 6.42 4.49
C LEU A 136 -5.12 6.91 5.93
N PRO A 137 -3.94 6.65 6.54
CA PRO A 137 -3.70 7.04 7.92
C PRO A 137 -3.60 8.56 8.06
N THR A 138 -4.04 9.06 9.20
CA THR A 138 -3.79 10.46 9.60
C THR A 138 -2.30 10.64 9.89
N THR A 139 -1.68 11.65 9.29
CA THR A 139 -0.28 12.01 9.59
C THR A 139 -0.14 12.92 10.81
N THR A 140 -1.26 13.30 11.44
CA THR A 140 -1.26 14.07 12.69
C THR A 140 -0.72 13.27 13.87
N ALA A 141 -0.16 13.97 14.86
CA ALA A 141 0.38 13.35 16.07
C ALA A 141 -0.70 12.59 16.89
N ALA A 142 -1.93 13.12 16.93
CA ALA A 142 -3.06 12.39 17.47
C ALA A 142 -3.60 11.43 16.40
N ARG A 143 -3.41 10.12 16.61
CA ARG A 143 -3.91 9.09 15.70
C ARG A 143 -5.18 8.45 16.27
N PRO A 144 -6.21 8.19 15.43
CA PRO A 144 -7.46 7.62 15.91
C PRO A 144 -7.29 6.22 16.50
N CYS A 145 -7.92 6.01 17.66
CA CYS A 145 -8.26 4.67 18.13
C CYS A 145 -9.69 4.35 17.72
N PHE A 146 -9.91 3.23 17.04
CA PHE A 146 -11.22 2.79 16.56
C PHE A 146 -12.07 2.15 17.65
N ALA A 147 -11.45 1.76 18.77
CA ALA A 147 -12.10 1.09 19.90
C ALA A 147 -11.68 1.70 21.25
N PRO A 148 -11.88 3.01 21.47
CA PRO A 148 -11.41 3.70 22.68
C PRO A 148 -12.11 3.22 23.97
N TRP A 149 -13.23 2.50 23.85
CA TRP A 149 -13.95 1.90 24.98
C TRP A 149 -13.29 0.64 25.55
N LEU A 150 -12.24 0.09 24.91
CA LEU A 150 -11.53 -1.06 25.44
C LEU A 150 -10.62 -0.65 26.62
N PRO A 151 -10.56 -1.45 27.71
CA PRO A 151 -9.77 -1.09 28.90
C PRO A 151 -8.28 -0.78 28.64
N ASP A 152 -7.67 -1.44 27.66
CA ASP A 152 -6.25 -1.26 27.28
C ASP A 152 -6.08 -0.52 25.93
N ALA A 153 -7.09 0.23 25.47
CA ALA A 153 -7.08 0.85 24.15
C ALA A 153 -5.88 1.78 23.92
N ALA A 154 -5.65 2.73 24.83
CA ALA A 154 -4.59 3.72 24.68
C ALA A 154 -3.18 3.14 24.75
N PRO A 155 -2.82 2.31 25.77
CA PRO A 155 -1.49 1.70 25.81
C PRO A 155 -1.25 0.74 24.64
N ARG A 156 -2.27 -0.03 24.21
CA ARG A 156 -2.17 -0.90 23.03
C ARG A 156 -1.94 -0.10 21.74
N ALA A 157 -2.67 1.00 21.55
CA ALA A 157 -2.49 1.87 20.39
C ALA A 157 -1.06 2.40 20.33
N ALA A 158 -0.52 2.90 21.45
CA ALA A 158 0.85 3.38 21.55
C ALA A 158 1.89 2.30 21.22
N ARG A 159 1.76 1.09 21.78
CA ARG A 159 2.67 -0.04 21.46
C ARG A 159 2.65 -0.42 19.99
N SER A 160 1.46 -0.41 19.37
CA SER A 160 1.31 -0.72 17.95
C SER A 160 1.94 0.34 17.06
N GLU A 161 1.86 1.62 17.44
CA GLU A 161 2.52 2.72 16.74
C GLU A 161 4.04 2.67 16.86
N GLU A 162 4.55 2.40 18.05
CA GLU A 162 5.99 2.21 18.29
C GLU A 162 6.53 1.04 17.47
N ARG A 163 5.83 -0.10 17.49
CA ARG A 163 6.21 -1.28 16.70
C ARG A 163 6.23 -0.98 15.20
N LEU A 164 5.24 -0.25 14.69
CA LEU A 164 5.24 0.14 13.28
C LEU A 164 6.41 1.07 12.94
N ALA A 165 6.70 2.06 13.79
CA ALA A 165 7.83 2.95 13.60
C ALA A 165 9.15 2.17 13.55
N GLN A 166 9.35 1.23 14.48
CA GLN A 166 10.53 0.35 14.49
C GLN A 166 10.65 -0.48 13.20
N SER A 167 9.52 -1.01 12.68
CA SER A 167 9.53 -1.75 11.40
C SER A 167 9.94 -0.86 10.22
N LEU A 168 9.45 0.39 10.16
CA LEU A 168 9.77 1.33 9.09
C LEU A 168 11.23 1.78 9.16
N ASP A 169 11.73 2.13 10.35
CA ASP A 169 13.12 2.51 10.57
C ASP A 169 14.09 1.39 10.18
N LEU A 170 13.82 0.17 10.66
CA LEU A 170 14.65 -1.00 10.33
C LEU A 170 14.63 -1.29 8.83
N LEU A 171 13.48 -1.14 8.18
CA LEU A 171 13.36 -1.33 6.74
C LEU A 171 14.13 -0.25 5.96
N ALA A 172 14.08 1.00 6.40
CA ALA A 172 14.86 2.09 5.80
C ALA A 172 16.37 1.86 5.95
N ASP A 173 16.81 1.42 7.13
CA ASP A 173 18.22 1.11 7.40
C ASP A 173 18.71 -0.08 6.56
N THR A 174 17.93 -1.15 6.49
CA THR A 174 18.30 -2.36 5.74
C THR A 174 18.29 -2.17 4.24
N LEU A 175 17.39 -1.35 3.69
CA LEU A 175 17.40 -1.00 2.27
C LEU A 175 18.55 -0.06 1.91
N GLY A 176 19.00 0.78 2.85
CA GLY A 176 20.15 1.67 2.65
C GLY A 176 19.94 2.75 1.58
N VAL A 177 18.69 3.08 1.24
CA VAL A 177 18.37 4.11 0.24
C VAL A 177 17.81 5.38 0.92
N PRO A 178 18.27 6.59 0.55
CA PRO A 178 17.81 7.83 1.19
C PRO A 178 16.30 8.10 1.07
N ALA A 179 15.66 7.57 0.03
CA ALA A 179 14.23 7.77 -0.23
C ALA A 179 13.30 6.80 0.54
N ALA A 180 13.85 5.87 1.33
CA ALA A 180 13.05 4.93 2.10
C ALA A 180 12.28 5.65 3.22
N PRO A 181 10.94 5.54 3.27
CA PRO A 181 10.15 6.17 4.34
C PRO A 181 10.49 5.60 5.72
N ARG A 182 10.75 6.48 6.69
CA ARG A 182 11.00 6.11 8.10
C ARG A 182 9.77 6.23 9.00
N GLY A 183 8.73 6.91 8.52
CA GLY A 183 7.52 7.13 9.30
C GLY A 183 6.27 7.28 8.43
N LEU A 184 5.10 7.26 9.09
CA LEU A 184 3.81 7.40 8.40
C LEU A 184 3.68 8.70 7.61
N GLY A 185 4.26 9.81 8.09
CA GLY A 185 4.23 11.10 7.39
C GLY A 185 4.98 11.06 6.05
N GLU A 186 6.06 10.27 5.97
CA GLU A 186 6.86 10.09 4.75
C GLU A 186 6.26 9.03 3.83
N LEU A 187 5.60 8.02 4.40
CA LEU A 187 4.93 6.97 3.64
C LEU A 187 3.62 7.46 3.01
N TYR A 188 2.87 8.28 3.73
CA TYR A 188 1.58 8.86 3.32
C TYR A 188 1.62 10.40 3.31
N PRO A 189 2.52 11.03 2.53
CA PRO A 189 2.58 12.48 2.46
C PRO A 189 1.28 13.03 1.88
N HIS A 190 0.76 14.10 2.47
CA HIS A 190 -0.43 14.79 1.98
C HIS A 190 -0.04 15.97 1.10
N ASP A 191 0.31 15.71 -0.17
CA ASP A 191 0.51 16.82 -1.12
C ASP A 191 -0.83 17.51 -1.40
N ARG A 192 -1.91 16.70 -1.52
CA ARG A 192 -3.32 17.10 -1.61
C ARG A 192 -4.22 15.97 -1.11
N THR A 193 -5.16 16.27 -0.22
CA THR A 193 -6.20 15.31 0.19
C THR A 193 -7.48 15.58 -0.59
N ALA A 194 -7.90 14.62 -1.41
CA ALA A 194 -9.23 14.62 -2.03
C ALA A 194 -10.11 13.64 -1.25
N LEU A 195 -10.91 14.16 -0.32
CA LEU A 195 -11.92 13.37 0.38
C LEU A 195 -13.18 13.33 -0.50
N CYS A 196 -13.63 12.13 -0.83
CA CYS A 196 -14.94 11.90 -1.44
C CYS A 196 -16.03 11.92 -0.36
#